data_AF-S6I5M8-F1
#
_entry.id   AF-S6I5M8-F1
#
_cell.length_a   1.000
_cell.length_b   1.000
_cell.length_c   1.000
_cell.angle_alpha   90.00
_cell.angle_beta   90.00
_cell.angle_gamma   90.00
#
_symmetry.space_group_name_H-M   'P 1'
#
loop_
_entity.id
_entity.type
_entity.pdbx_description
1 polymer ?
#
loop_
_entity_poly.entity_id
_entity_poly.type
_entity_poly.pdbx_seq_one_letter_code
_entity_poly.pdbx_strand_id
1 'polypeptide(L)'
;MSLGDEILSVKNIYKVFGSQPKLAMDMLRGGADKNEIFTKTGQVVGVFDASFSVKRGEIFVIMGLSGSGKSTMVRLFNRLIEPTSGTIHLNGKEITGLSDDALLDVRRKEMSMVFQSFALMPHMSVIDNAAFGLEVSGVDEKERHERAREALKQVGLMGHEYSYPHQLSGGMQQRVGLARALANDPSILLMDEAFSALDPLIRHEMQGELIRLQAEQHRTIIFISHDIEEAIRIGHRIAIMEGGRIVQIGSPQELLCNPVNDYVRAFFKGFDASKILRAGDVATISPEHPFDSDASRPTLQADVPLQDILHIVANAVHPVAVLDGQGVFKGTISKSLLLQTMSRH
;
A
#
# COMPACT_ATOMS: atom_id res chain seq x y z
N MET A 1 1.81 -10.04 -19.90
CA MET A 1 2.28 -8.89 -19.09
C MET A 1 3.66 -8.53 -19.59
N SER A 2 3.84 -7.30 -20.07
CA SER A 2 5.16 -6.81 -20.50
C SER A 2 6.04 -6.63 -19.25
N LEU A 3 7.26 -7.20 -19.26
CA LEU A 3 8.26 -6.96 -18.21
C LEU A 3 8.64 -5.47 -18.06
N GLY A 4 8.21 -4.60 -18.97
CA GLY A 4 8.49 -3.15 -18.94
C GLY A 4 7.73 -2.35 -17.89
N ASP A 5 6.62 -2.88 -17.34
CA ASP A 5 5.78 -2.14 -16.38
C ASP A 5 6.19 -2.36 -14.91
N GLU A 6 7.02 -3.35 -14.62
CA GLU A 6 7.42 -3.68 -13.24
C GLU A 6 8.63 -2.85 -12.80
N ILE A 7 8.52 -2.21 -11.64
CA ILE A 7 9.63 -1.47 -11.03
C ILE A 7 10.34 -2.30 -9.95
N LEU A 8 9.60 -3.09 -9.17
CA LEU A 8 10.13 -4.00 -8.17
C LEU A 8 9.56 -5.40 -8.39
N SER A 9 10.41 -6.42 -8.42
CA SER A 9 10.01 -7.83 -8.53
C SER A 9 10.70 -8.65 -7.45
N VAL A 10 9.92 -9.48 -6.77
CA VAL A 10 10.32 -10.29 -5.64
C VAL A 10 10.08 -11.75 -6.02
N LYS A 11 11.09 -12.61 -5.90
CA LYS A 11 10.99 -14.02 -6.30
C LYS A 11 11.48 -14.94 -5.18
N ASN A 12 10.55 -15.75 -4.67
CA ASN A 12 10.76 -16.77 -3.64
C ASN A 12 11.59 -16.24 -2.47
N ILE A 13 11.23 -15.06 -1.95
CA ILE A 13 11.94 -14.47 -0.82
C ILE A 13 11.59 -15.19 0.48
N TYR A 14 12.63 -15.54 1.23
CA TYR A 14 12.54 -16.08 2.57
C TYR A 14 13.37 -15.24 3.53
N LYS A 15 12.87 -15.07 4.74
CA LYS A 15 13.64 -14.55 5.87
C LYS A 15 13.38 -15.36 7.11
N VAL A 16 14.45 -15.97 7.63
CA VAL A 16 14.51 -16.60 8.94
C VAL A 16 15.44 -15.79 9.84
N PHE A 17 15.00 -15.54 11.07
CA PHE A 17 15.81 -14.96 12.14
C PHE A 17 16.24 -16.04 13.12
N GLY A 18 17.48 -15.92 13.60
CA GLY A 18 18.08 -16.81 14.57
C GLY A 18 19.43 -17.36 14.10
N SER A 19 20.02 -18.21 14.94
CA SER A 19 21.38 -18.77 14.77
C SER A 19 21.50 -19.87 13.71
N GLN A 20 20.40 -20.51 13.30
CA GLN A 20 20.38 -21.69 12.43
C GLN A 20 19.33 -21.58 11.31
N PRO A 21 19.43 -20.57 10.43
CA PRO A 21 18.42 -20.35 9.39
C PRO A 21 18.30 -21.50 8.39
N LYS A 22 19.39 -22.24 8.12
CA LYS A 22 19.38 -23.39 7.21
C LYS A 22 18.45 -24.51 7.70
N LEU A 23 18.51 -24.85 8.99
CA LEU A 23 17.67 -25.90 9.59
C LEU A 23 16.18 -25.55 9.46
N ALA A 24 15.83 -24.29 9.77
CA ALA A 24 14.47 -23.81 9.60
C ALA A 24 14.02 -23.85 8.13
N MET A 25 14.89 -23.48 7.18
CA MET A 25 14.59 -23.56 5.75
C MET A 25 14.34 -25.00 5.28
N ASP A 26 15.07 -25.98 5.80
CA ASP A 26 14.85 -27.38 5.45
C ASP A 26 13.54 -27.92 6.04
N MET A 27 13.20 -27.53 7.28
CA MET A 27 11.90 -27.84 7.88
C MET A 27 10.74 -27.21 7.10
N LEU A 28 10.89 -25.96 6.67
CA LEU A 28 9.94 -25.24 5.83
C LEU A 28 9.69 -25.96 4.50
N ARG A 29 10.75 -26.45 3.85
CA ARG A 29 10.65 -27.27 2.63
C ARG A 29 9.98 -28.62 2.88
N GLY A 30 10.13 -29.16 4.09
CA GLY A 30 9.44 -30.36 4.56
C GLY A 30 7.97 -30.14 4.93
N GLY A 31 7.44 -28.91 4.82
CA GLY A 31 6.04 -28.59 5.10
C GLY A 31 5.75 -28.16 6.55
N ALA A 32 6.77 -28.00 7.39
CA ALA A 32 6.59 -27.50 8.75
C ALA A 32 6.04 -26.07 8.76
N ASP A 33 5.18 -25.77 9.72
CA ASP A 33 4.69 -24.41 9.93
C ASP A 33 5.65 -23.58 10.81
N LYS A 34 5.40 -22.27 10.88
CA LYS A 34 6.23 -21.32 11.63
C LYS A 34 6.27 -21.63 13.14
N ASN A 35 5.16 -22.08 13.72
CA ASN A 35 5.07 -22.36 15.15
C ASN A 35 5.87 -23.62 15.48
N GLU A 36 5.74 -24.66 14.67
CA GLU A 36 6.51 -25.90 14.80
C GLU A 36 8.02 -25.62 14.74
N ILE A 37 8.46 -24.79 13.78
CA ILE A 37 9.86 -24.39 13.66
C ILE A 37 10.32 -23.64 14.90
N PHE A 38 9.53 -22.66 15.36
CA PHE A 38 9.88 -21.90 16.56
C PHE A 38 10.01 -22.81 17.79
N THR A 39 9.05 -23.71 18.02
CA THR A 39 9.07 -24.64 19.16
C THR A 39 10.24 -25.62 19.08
N LYS A 40 10.61 -26.12 17.90
CA LYS A 40 11.69 -27.11 17.74
C LYS A 40 13.09 -26.51 17.68
N THR A 41 13.23 -25.28 17.17
CA THR A 41 14.54 -24.71 16.80
C THR A 41 14.83 -23.33 17.39
N GLY A 42 13.82 -22.68 17.99
CA GLY A 42 13.88 -21.28 18.44
C GLY A 42 14.03 -20.26 17.31
N GLN A 43 14.02 -20.67 16.04
CA GLN A 43 14.15 -19.78 14.88
C GLN A 43 12.79 -19.15 14.56
N VAL A 44 12.80 -17.87 14.17
CA VAL A 44 11.58 -17.13 13.81
C VAL A 44 11.52 -16.93 12.30
N VAL A 45 10.46 -17.46 11.67
CA VAL A 45 10.19 -17.22 10.24
C VAL A 45 9.52 -15.86 10.08
N GLY A 46 10.22 -14.90 9.48
CA GLY A 46 9.73 -13.55 9.25
C GLY A 46 8.98 -13.41 7.94
N VAL A 47 9.53 -13.99 6.86
CA VAL A 47 8.92 -14.03 5.52
C VAL A 47 9.09 -15.43 4.95
N PHE A 48 8.06 -15.94 4.31
CA PHE A 48 8.02 -17.26 3.70
C PHE A 48 7.47 -17.17 2.28
N ASP A 49 8.25 -17.67 1.32
CA ASP A 49 7.89 -17.86 -0.09
C ASP A 49 7.17 -16.67 -0.74
N ALA A 50 7.68 -15.47 -0.52
CA ALA A 50 7.07 -14.27 -1.06
C ALA A 50 7.50 -14.07 -2.52
N SER A 51 6.52 -14.08 -3.43
CA SER A 51 6.72 -13.82 -4.85
C SER A 51 5.64 -12.88 -5.38
N PHE A 52 6.03 -11.70 -5.87
CA PHE A 52 5.13 -10.72 -6.47
C PHE A 52 5.90 -9.59 -7.16
N SER A 53 5.18 -8.73 -7.89
CA SER A 53 5.73 -7.53 -8.50
C SER A 53 4.88 -6.30 -8.20
N VAL A 54 5.58 -5.16 -8.19
CA VAL A 54 5.03 -3.80 -8.06
C VAL A 54 5.23 -3.10 -9.40
N LYS A 55 4.16 -2.49 -9.89
CA LYS A 55 4.15 -1.72 -11.14
C LYS A 55 4.67 -0.32 -10.92
N ARG A 56 5.27 0.25 -11.96
CA ARG A 56 5.73 1.65 -11.91
C ARG A 56 4.55 2.59 -11.70
N GLY A 57 4.73 3.53 -10.78
CA GLY A 57 3.75 4.58 -10.51
C GLY A 57 2.52 4.10 -9.75
N GLU A 58 2.46 2.86 -9.26
CA GLU A 58 1.34 2.43 -8.41
C GLU A 58 1.64 2.67 -6.92
N ILE A 59 0.57 2.85 -6.15
CA ILE A 59 0.61 2.73 -4.68
C ILE A 59 0.26 1.28 -4.35
N PHE A 60 1.27 0.51 -3.96
CA PHE A 60 1.15 -0.89 -3.57
C PHE A 60 1.14 -1.02 -2.05
N VAL A 61 0.02 -1.45 -1.49
CA VAL A 61 -0.15 -1.55 -0.05
C VAL A 61 0.16 -2.97 0.41
N ILE A 62 0.95 -3.13 1.47
CA ILE A 62 1.16 -4.39 2.16
C ILE A 62 0.40 -4.32 3.50
N MET A 63 -0.62 -5.16 3.63
CA MET A 63 -1.51 -5.18 4.78
C MET A 63 -1.44 -6.53 5.51
N GLY A 64 -1.79 -6.53 6.80
CA GLY A 64 -1.82 -7.74 7.61
C GLY A 64 -1.70 -7.42 9.10
N LEU A 65 -1.98 -8.41 9.95
CA LEU A 65 -1.92 -8.25 11.40
C LEU A 65 -0.48 -7.99 11.89
N SER A 66 -0.34 -7.55 13.15
CA SER A 66 0.97 -7.45 13.79
C SER A 66 1.68 -8.82 13.76
N GLY A 67 2.98 -8.82 13.47
CA GLY A 67 3.78 -10.04 13.37
C GLY A 67 3.63 -10.84 12.06
N SER A 68 2.86 -10.37 11.08
CA SER A 68 2.69 -11.05 9.78
C SER A 68 3.88 -10.90 8.83
N GLY A 69 4.90 -10.12 9.17
CA GLY A 69 6.13 -9.97 8.39
C GLY A 69 6.21 -8.72 7.49
N LYS A 70 5.22 -7.83 7.51
CA LYS A 70 5.15 -6.62 6.65
C LYS A 70 6.40 -5.74 6.71
N SER A 71 6.75 -5.27 7.91
CA SER A 71 7.94 -4.42 8.11
C SER A 71 9.25 -5.16 7.86
N THR A 72 9.25 -6.49 7.97
CA THR A 72 10.40 -7.29 7.52
C THR A 72 10.48 -7.24 5.99
N MET A 73 9.37 -7.44 5.29
CA MET A 73 9.31 -7.38 3.82
C MET A 73 9.86 -6.07 3.26
N VAL A 74 9.40 -4.92 3.75
CA VAL A 74 9.88 -3.63 3.24
C VAL A 74 11.36 -3.41 3.52
N ARG A 75 11.87 -3.87 4.68
CA ARG A 75 13.31 -3.83 5.00
C ARG A 75 14.14 -4.81 4.18
N LEU A 76 13.54 -5.84 3.57
CA LEU A 76 14.21 -6.70 2.61
C LEU A 76 14.43 -5.96 1.27
N PHE A 77 13.50 -5.11 0.84
CA PHE A 77 13.60 -4.40 -0.44
C PHE A 77 14.81 -3.47 -0.50
N ASN A 78 15.06 -2.71 0.56
CA ASN A 78 16.26 -1.87 0.66
C ASN A 78 17.45 -2.61 1.31
N ARG A 79 17.34 -3.93 1.56
CA ARG A 79 18.33 -4.77 2.21
C ARG A 79 18.83 -4.26 3.57
N LEU A 80 18.03 -3.48 4.31
CA LEU A 80 18.32 -3.20 5.72
C LEU A 80 18.30 -4.49 6.55
N ILE A 81 17.51 -5.47 6.08
CA ILE A 81 17.59 -6.86 6.49
C ILE A 81 17.98 -7.67 5.25
N GLU A 82 18.97 -8.55 5.38
CA GLU A 82 19.34 -9.44 4.28
C GLU A 82 18.35 -10.62 4.17
N PRO A 83 17.88 -10.97 2.96
CA PRO A 83 17.08 -12.16 2.75
C PRO A 83 17.90 -13.42 3.07
N THR A 84 17.23 -14.44 3.59
CA THR A 84 17.84 -15.78 3.78
C THR A 84 17.96 -16.51 2.45
N SER A 85 17.02 -16.30 1.54
CA SER A 85 17.00 -16.85 0.18
C SER A 85 16.04 -16.05 -0.70
N GLY A 86 16.11 -16.28 -2.01
CA GLY A 86 15.33 -15.58 -3.04
C GLY A 86 16.06 -14.39 -3.63
N THR A 87 15.41 -13.74 -4.59
CA THR A 87 15.98 -12.61 -5.33
C THR A 87 15.03 -11.42 -5.36
N ILE A 88 15.60 -10.22 -5.34
CA ILE A 88 14.87 -8.96 -5.48
C ILE A 88 15.44 -8.23 -6.67
N HIS A 89 14.57 -7.78 -7.56
CA HIS A 89 14.95 -7.02 -8.75
C HIS A 89 14.33 -5.62 -8.67
N LEU A 90 15.14 -4.60 -8.94
CA LEU A 90 14.73 -3.20 -9.08
C LEU A 90 15.04 -2.74 -10.50
N ASN A 91 14.06 -2.19 -11.22
CA ASN A 91 14.21 -1.78 -12.62
C ASN A 91 14.80 -2.91 -13.49
N GLY A 92 14.37 -4.15 -13.24
CA GLY A 92 14.88 -5.35 -13.92
C GLY A 92 16.29 -5.81 -13.51
N LYS A 93 17.00 -5.08 -12.65
CA LYS A 93 18.34 -5.47 -12.15
C LYS A 93 18.21 -6.15 -10.80
N GLU A 94 18.84 -7.30 -10.65
CA GLU A 94 18.93 -7.95 -9.35
C GLU A 94 19.72 -7.09 -8.35
N ILE A 95 19.14 -6.82 -7.18
CA ILE A 95 19.78 -6.07 -6.09
C ILE A 95 20.23 -6.96 -4.94
N THR A 96 19.77 -8.21 -4.91
CA THR A 96 20.29 -9.25 -4.04
C THR A 96 21.73 -9.58 -4.42
N GLY A 97 22.63 -9.63 -3.43
CA GLY A 97 24.05 -9.92 -3.67
C GLY A 97 24.90 -8.76 -4.20
N LEU A 98 24.34 -7.55 -4.41
CA LEU A 98 25.16 -6.35 -4.65
C LEU A 98 26.16 -6.14 -3.51
N SER A 99 27.34 -5.64 -3.86
CA SER A 99 28.33 -5.13 -2.90
C SER A 99 27.75 -3.95 -2.11
N ASP A 100 28.37 -3.64 -0.96
CA ASP A 100 27.92 -2.55 -0.09
C ASP A 100 27.91 -1.20 -0.81
N ASP A 101 28.93 -0.91 -1.63
CA ASP A 101 29.02 0.33 -2.41
C ASP A 101 27.90 0.43 -3.47
N ALA A 102 27.64 -0.65 -4.21
CA ALA A 102 26.58 -0.66 -5.21
C ALA A 102 25.19 -0.57 -4.57
N LEU A 103 25.00 -1.22 -3.42
CA LEU A 103 23.76 -1.12 -2.64
C LEU A 103 23.55 0.29 -2.07
N LEU A 104 24.62 0.94 -1.62
CA LEU A 104 24.57 2.32 -1.13
C LEU A 104 24.11 3.27 -2.23
N ASP A 105 24.63 3.10 -3.45
CA ASP A 105 24.20 3.89 -4.62
C ASP A 105 22.72 3.69 -4.95
N VAL A 106 22.22 2.45 -4.91
CA VAL A 106 20.79 2.14 -5.08
C VAL A 106 19.95 2.85 -4.00
N ARG A 107 20.37 2.78 -2.73
CA ARG A 107 19.67 3.45 -1.61
C ARG A 107 19.70 4.97 -1.69
N ARG A 108 20.71 5.57 -2.33
CA ARG A 108 20.81 7.03 -2.49
C ARG A 108 19.94 7.55 -3.62
N LYS A 109 19.87 6.82 -4.73
CA LYS A 109 19.28 7.30 -5.98
C LYS A 109 17.87 6.77 -6.24
N GLU A 110 17.58 5.55 -5.84
CA GLU A 110 16.36 4.85 -6.29
C GLU A 110 15.32 4.64 -5.19
N MET A 111 15.73 4.60 -3.93
CA MET A 111 14.83 4.25 -2.81
C MET A 111 14.93 5.27 -1.68
N SER A 112 13.79 5.75 -1.18
CA SER A 112 13.73 6.40 0.13
C SER A 112 12.83 5.63 1.08
N MET A 113 13.12 5.69 2.38
CA MET A 113 12.32 5.04 3.41
C MET A 113 11.77 6.06 4.41
N VAL A 114 10.48 5.93 4.72
CA VAL A 114 9.80 6.59 5.83
C VAL A 114 9.48 5.53 6.88
N PHE A 115 10.04 5.71 8.08
CA PHE A 115 9.90 4.78 9.19
C PHE A 115 8.64 5.08 10.03
N GLN A 116 8.19 4.09 10.79
CA GLN A 116 7.10 4.22 11.76
C GLN A 116 7.44 5.22 12.86
N SER A 117 8.66 5.17 13.40
CA SER A 117 9.19 6.23 14.25
C SER A 117 9.82 7.31 13.37
N PHE A 118 9.61 8.58 13.70
CA PHE A 118 10.02 9.70 12.83
C PHE A 118 11.49 9.66 12.41
N ALA A 119 12.34 9.01 13.23
CA ALA A 119 13.76 8.78 12.98
C ALA A 119 14.48 10.08 12.54
N LEU A 120 14.09 11.20 13.14
CA LEU A 120 14.72 12.50 12.93
C LEU A 120 15.95 12.64 13.80
N MET A 121 16.94 13.34 13.30
CA MET A 121 18.15 13.71 14.03
C MET A 121 17.80 14.89 14.95
N PRO A 122 17.78 14.70 16.28
CA PRO A 122 17.27 15.73 17.21
C PRO A 122 18.19 16.96 17.31
N HIS A 123 19.46 16.80 16.92
CA HIS A 123 20.49 17.84 16.91
C HIS A 123 20.57 18.61 15.58
N MET A 124 19.76 18.23 14.58
CA MET A 124 19.69 18.90 13.29
C MET A 124 18.41 19.72 13.20
N SER A 125 18.44 20.81 12.44
CA SER A 125 17.24 21.58 12.11
C SER A 125 16.31 20.78 11.18
N VAL A 126 15.10 21.27 10.97
CA VAL A 126 14.12 20.67 10.04
C VAL A 126 14.65 20.64 8.61
N ILE A 127 15.26 21.72 8.13
CA ILE A 127 15.85 21.79 6.79
C ILE A 127 17.03 20.84 6.64
N ASP A 128 17.86 20.69 7.67
CA ASP A 128 19.00 19.77 7.64
C ASP A 128 18.54 18.31 7.70
N ASN A 129 17.51 18.01 8.51
CA ASN A 129 16.86 16.70 8.50
C ASN A 129 16.32 16.37 7.10
N ALA A 130 15.62 17.31 6.46
CA ALA A 130 15.10 17.12 5.10
C ALA A 130 16.21 16.98 4.06
N ALA A 131 17.33 17.71 4.20
CA ALA A 131 18.47 17.67 3.29
C ALA A 131 19.44 16.51 3.54
N PHE A 132 19.30 15.76 4.64
CA PHE A 132 20.30 14.79 5.10
C PHE A 132 20.67 13.73 4.04
N GLY A 133 19.69 13.21 3.27
CA GLY A 133 19.98 12.23 2.22
C GLY A 133 20.84 12.79 1.07
N LEU A 134 20.63 14.06 0.74
CA LEU A 134 21.38 14.80 -0.28
C LEU A 134 22.79 15.12 0.23
N GLU A 135 22.92 15.51 1.50
CA GLU A 135 24.21 15.67 2.18
C GLU A 135 25.05 14.41 2.11
N VAL A 136 24.47 13.27 2.50
CA VAL A 136 25.17 11.97 2.44
C VAL A 136 25.54 11.59 1.00
N SER A 137 24.78 12.08 0.01
CA SER A 137 25.04 11.88 -1.42
C SER A 137 26.07 12.87 -2.00
N GLY A 138 26.59 13.81 -1.19
CA GLY A 138 27.61 14.77 -1.61
C GLY A 138 27.08 15.96 -2.41
N VAL A 139 25.78 16.25 -2.34
CA VAL A 139 25.16 17.42 -2.99
C VAL A 139 25.57 18.70 -2.25
N ASP A 140 25.87 19.76 -3.00
CA ASP A 140 26.27 21.06 -2.44
C ASP A 140 25.21 21.62 -1.48
N GLU A 141 25.66 22.35 -0.46
CA GLU A 141 24.80 22.86 0.60
C GLU A 141 23.66 23.74 0.08
N LYS A 142 23.95 24.60 -0.89
CA LYS A 142 22.94 25.50 -1.44
C LYS A 142 21.85 24.72 -2.17
N GLU A 143 22.26 23.76 -3.01
CA GLU A 143 21.35 22.92 -3.79
C GLU A 143 20.52 22.00 -2.89
N ARG A 144 21.15 21.33 -1.91
CA ARG A 144 20.44 20.42 -1.01
C ARG A 144 19.40 21.15 -0.16
N HIS A 145 19.71 22.35 0.32
CA HIS A 145 18.74 23.17 1.06
C HIS A 145 17.62 23.72 0.18
N GLU A 146 17.89 24.04 -1.09
CA GLU A 146 16.85 24.43 -2.04
C GLU A 146 15.84 23.30 -2.28
N ARG A 147 16.33 22.09 -2.56
CA ARG A 147 15.49 20.89 -2.70
C ARG A 147 14.73 20.55 -1.42
N ALA A 148 15.38 20.66 -0.27
CA ALA A 148 14.76 20.43 1.03
C ALA A 148 13.63 21.43 1.31
N ARG A 149 13.79 22.71 0.97
CA ARG A 149 12.72 23.72 1.11
C ARG A 149 11.52 23.40 0.22
N GLU A 150 11.74 23.00 -1.02
CA GLU A 150 10.63 22.62 -1.91
C GLU A 150 9.90 21.37 -1.38
N ALA A 151 10.62 20.38 -0.86
CA ALA A 151 10.01 19.22 -0.21
C ALA A 151 9.22 19.61 1.06
N LEU A 152 9.77 20.49 1.90
CA LEU A 152 9.10 21.01 3.10
C LEU A 152 7.83 21.80 2.74
N LYS A 153 7.86 22.55 1.64
CA LYS A 153 6.71 23.26 1.11
C LYS A 153 5.59 22.31 0.69
N GLN A 154 5.93 21.24 -0.02
CA GLN A 154 4.96 20.22 -0.47
C GLN A 154 4.24 19.58 0.72
N VAL A 155 4.93 19.38 1.84
CA VAL A 155 4.32 18.82 3.07
C VAL A 155 3.78 19.89 4.04
N GLY A 156 3.63 21.15 3.60
CA GLY A 156 3.01 22.21 4.42
C GLY A 156 3.83 22.66 5.64
N LEU A 157 5.16 22.58 5.58
CA LEU A 157 6.07 22.98 6.67
C LEU A 157 6.88 24.26 6.37
N MET A 158 6.40 25.10 5.45
CA MET A 158 6.97 26.43 5.23
C MET A 158 7.01 27.23 6.53
N GLY A 159 8.13 27.91 6.80
CA GLY A 159 8.34 28.72 8.00
C GLY A 159 8.88 27.95 9.22
N HIS A 160 8.98 26.62 9.15
CA HIS A 160 9.55 25.78 10.21
C HIS A 160 10.95 25.26 9.89
N GLU A 161 11.59 25.73 8.83
CA GLU A 161 12.86 25.22 8.28
C GLU A 161 13.98 25.19 9.34
N TYR A 162 14.04 26.22 10.18
CA TYR A 162 15.08 26.37 11.20
C TYR A 162 14.64 25.91 12.59
N SER A 163 13.42 25.35 12.72
CA SER A 163 12.99 24.71 13.95
C SER A 163 13.76 23.40 14.16
N TYR A 164 13.79 22.91 15.40
CA TYR A 164 14.32 21.60 15.75
C TYR A 164 13.18 20.60 16.02
N PRO A 165 13.40 19.28 15.86
CA PRO A 165 12.34 18.27 16.04
C PRO A 165 11.56 18.38 17.36
N HIS A 166 12.22 18.72 18.47
CA HIS A 166 11.58 18.86 19.78
C HIS A 166 10.62 20.06 19.89
N GLN A 167 10.68 20.99 18.94
CA GLN A 167 9.79 22.16 18.85
C GLN A 167 8.56 21.89 17.97
N LEU A 168 8.46 20.68 17.40
CA LEU A 168 7.41 20.30 16.46
C LEU A 168 6.42 19.31 17.09
N SER A 169 5.16 19.38 16.67
CA SER A 169 4.18 18.32 16.98
C SER A 169 4.57 17.00 16.31
N GLY A 170 4.05 15.87 16.80
CA GLY A 170 4.32 14.56 16.18
C GLY A 170 3.96 14.50 14.70
N GLY A 171 2.82 15.10 14.32
CA GLY A 171 2.42 15.21 12.92
C GLY A 171 3.38 16.03 12.07
N MET A 172 3.90 17.13 12.61
CA MET A 172 4.93 17.92 11.92
C MET A 172 6.23 17.13 11.78
N GLN A 173 6.70 16.45 12.82
CA GLN A 173 7.91 15.61 12.76
C GLN A 173 7.81 14.54 11.67
N GLN A 174 6.62 13.96 11.53
CA GLN A 174 6.39 12.99 10.46
C GLN A 174 6.45 13.59 9.07
N ARG A 175 5.88 14.79 8.89
CA ARG A 175 5.97 15.55 7.64
C ARG A 175 7.41 15.89 7.28
N VAL A 176 8.27 16.17 8.28
CA VAL A 176 9.73 16.31 8.05
C VAL A 176 10.34 15.00 7.55
N GLY A 177 9.96 13.86 8.13
CA GLY A 177 10.42 12.54 7.69
C GLY A 177 10.03 12.23 6.25
N LEU A 178 8.81 12.61 5.83
CA LEU A 178 8.36 12.51 4.45
C LEU A 178 9.12 13.50 3.54
N ALA A 179 9.27 14.75 3.94
CA ALA A 179 10.06 15.73 3.18
C ALA A 179 11.50 15.26 2.94
N ARG A 180 12.14 14.65 3.94
CA ARG A 180 13.46 14.02 3.80
C ARG A 180 13.48 12.93 2.72
N ALA A 181 12.43 12.12 2.66
CA ALA A 181 12.32 11.07 1.65
C ALA A 181 12.08 11.64 0.25
N LEU A 182 11.26 12.69 0.13
CA LEU A 182 10.92 13.36 -1.12
C LEU A 182 12.05 14.22 -1.67
N ALA A 183 12.86 14.85 -0.80
CA ALA A 183 13.96 15.72 -1.20
C ALA A 183 14.99 14.99 -2.07
N ASN A 184 15.21 13.68 -1.85
CA ASN A 184 16.11 12.85 -2.66
C ASN A 184 15.58 12.51 -4.05
N ASP A 185 14.30 12.77 -4.33
CA ASP A 185 13.63 12.41 -5.58
C ASP A 185 13.76 10.92 -5.97
N PRO A 186 13.36 9.97 -5.10
CA PRO A 186 13.53 8.54 -5.34
C PRO A 186 12.52 7.99 -6.35
N SER A 187 12.93 6.93 -7.06
CA SER A 187 12.06 6.11 -7.91
C SER A 187 10.99 5.35 -7.11
N ILE A 188 11.33 4.89 -5.89
CA ILE A 188 10.44 4.17 -4.97
C ILE A 188 10.45 4.82 -3.59
N LEU A 189 9.26 5.09 -3.06
CA LEU A 189 9.04 5.47 -1.68
C LEU A 189 8.55 4.28 -0.85
N LEU A 190 9.34 3.85 0.12
CA LEU A 190 9.01 2.79 1.06
C LEU A 190 8.46 3.40 2.36
N MET A 191 7.26 3.01 2.78
CA MET A 191 6.62 3.57 3.98
C MET A 191 6.21 2.44 4.94
N ASP A 192 6.80 2.40 6.12
CA ASP A 192 6.54 1.36 7.14
C ASP A 192 5.64 1.92 8.24
N GLU A 193 4.33 1.67 8.16
CA GLU A 193 3.30 2.15 9.10
C GLU A 193 3.42 3.63 9.42
N ALA A 194 3.80 4.43 8.42
CA ALA A 194 4.17 5.83 8.63
C ALA A 194 3.04 6.56 9.39
N PHE A 195 1.79 6.46 8.94
CA PHE A 195 0.68 7.26 9.48
C PHE A 195 0.03 6.72 10.76
N SER A 196 0.56 5.65 11.36
CA SER A 196 -0.07 5.00 12.51
C SER A 196 -0.12 5.91 13.75
N ALA A 197 0.87 6.79 13.90
CA ALA A 197 1.00 7.68 15.06
C ALA A 197 0.27 9.03 14.92
N LEU A 198 -0.37 9.28 13.76
CA LEU A 198 -1.04 10.54 13.48
C LEU A 198 -2.47 10.58 14.03
N ASP A 199 -2.96 11.78 14.35
CA ASP A 199 -4.38 11.99 14.55
C ASP A 199 -5.17 11.79 13.23
N PRO A 200 -6.47 11.49 13.28
CA PRO A 200 -7.26 11.18 12.09
C PRO A 200 -7.27 12.28 11.01
N LEU A 201 -7.24 13.55 11.41
CA LEU A 201 -7.31 14.68 10.47
C LEU A 201 -6.00 14.79 9.69
N ILE A 202 -4.87 14.82 10.39
CA ILE A 202 -3.55 14.91 9.75
C ILE A 202 -3.26 13.64 8.95
N ARG A 203 -3.67 12.46 9.43
CA ARG A 203 -3.62 11.22 8.63
C ARG A 203 -4.34 11.38 7.31
N HIS A 204 -5.56 11.93 7.33
CA HIS A 204 -6.37 12.11 6.15
C HIS A 204 -5.74 13.07 5.13
N GLU A 205 -5.18 14.18 5.61
CA GLU A 205 -4.43 15.16 4.82
C GLU A 205 -3.20 14.50 4.17
N MET A 206 -2.41 13.76 4.95
CA MET A 206 -1.19 13.12 4.46
C MET A 206 -1.43 12.03 3.41
N GLN A 207 -2.50 11.26 3.57
CA GLN A 207 -2.94 10.31 2.56
C GLN A 207 -3.30 11.03 1.24
N GLY A 208 -3.95 12.20 1.33
CA GLY A 208 -4.25 13.05 0.18
C GLY A 208 -2.99 13.52 -0.55
N GLU A 209 -1.97 13.96 0.20
CA GLU A 209 -0.68 14.34 -0.39
C GLU A 209 0.03 13.17 -1.08
N LEU A 210 -0.03 11.95 -0.54
CA LEU A 210 0.53 10.79 -1.24
C LEU A 210 -0.18 10.49 -2.56
N ILE A 211 -1.52 10.56 -2.57
CA ILE A 211 -2.31 10.36 -3.79
C ILE A 211 -1.92 11.42 -4.83
N ARG A 212 -1.81 12.68 -4.40
CA ARG A 212 -1.40 13.80 -5.26
C ARG A 212 0.01 13.60 -5.82
N LEU A 213 0.98 13.25 -4.98
CA LEU A 213 2.36 13.00 -5.39
C LEU A 213 2.45 11.85 -6.41
N GLN A 214 1.69 10.77 -6.20
CA GLN A 214 1.65 9.68 -7.15
C GLN A 214 0.96 10.10 -8.48
N ALA A 215 -0.11 10.88 -8.42
CA ALA A 215 -0.82 11.34 -9.61
C ALA A 215 -0.01 12.35 -10.46
N GLU A 216 0.68 13.29 -9.81
CA GLU A 216 1.44 14.35 -10.50
C GLU A 216 2.85 13.90 -10.92
N GLN A 217 3.51 13.06 -10.13
CA GLN A 217 4.93 12.71 -10.32
C GLN A 217 5.15 11.24 -10.69
N HIS A 218 4.08 10.45 -10.84
CA HIS A 218 4.12 9.01 -11.17
C HIS A 218 5.09 8.21 -10.29
N ARG A 219 5.22 8.60 -9.02
CA ARG A 219 6.06 7.91 -8.04
C ARG A 219 5.48 6.55 -7.70
N THR A 220 6.35 5.56 -7.54
CA THR A 220 5.95 4.26 -7.00
C THR A 220 6.02 4.32 -5.48
N ILE A 221 4.94 3.95 -4.80
CA ILE A 221 4.88 3.95 -3.34
C ILE A 221 4.57 2.54 -2.86
N ILE A 222 5.40 2.01 -1.97
CA ILE A 222 5.11 0.78 -1.24
C ILE A 222 4.77 1.14 0.19
N PHE A 223 3.51 0.94 0.56
CA PHE A 223 2.95 1.42 1.80
C PHE A 223 2.55 0.25 2.71
N ILE A 224 3.02 0.22 3.95
CA ILE A 224 2.57 -0.76 4.94
C ILE A 224 1.49 -0.14 5.81
N SER A 225 0.39 -0.85 5.97
CA SER A 225 -0.65 -0.52 6.94
C SER A 225 -1.17 -1.76 7.67
N HIS A 226 -1.82 -1.52 8.80
CA HIS A 226 -2.73 -2.48 9.44
C HIS A 226 -4.20 -2.02 9.37
N ASP A 227 -4.45 -0.83 8.81
CA ASP A 227 -5.77 -0.23 8.67
C ASP A 227 -6.32 -0.46 7.25
N ILE A 228 -7.49 -1.09 7.17
CA ILE A 228 -8.16 -1.40 5.92
C ILE A 228 -8.68 -0.15 5.21
N GLU A 229 -9.16 0.86 5.95
CA GLU A 229 -9.69 2.09 5.34
C GLU A 229 -8.57 2.86 4.64
N GLU A 230 -7.38 2.89 5.26
CA GLU A 230 -6.19 3.47 4.66
C GLU A 230 -5.76 2.71 3.41
N ALA A 231 -5.67 1.38 3.48
CA ALA A 231 -5.27 0.54 2.36
C ALA A 231 -6.18 0.73 1.14
N ILE A 232 -7.51 0.77 1.38
CA ILE A 232 -8.51 0.97 0.33
C ILE A 232 -8.43 2.37 -0.26
N ARG A 233 -8.21 3.38 0.58
CA ARG A 233 -8.24 4.77 0.15
C ARG A 233 -7.09 5.14 -0.79
N ILE A 234 -5.88 4.67 -0.50
CA ILE A 234 -4.68 5.05 -1.27
C ILE A 234 -4.20 3.94 -2.22
N GLY A 235 -4.53 2.68 -1.93
CA GLY A 235 -3.95 1.52 -2.60
C GLY A 235 -4.57 1.25 -3.97
N HIS A 236 -3.72 1.18 -4.99
CA HIS A 236 -4.11 0.64 -6.30
C HIS A 236 -4.23 -0.88 -6.23
N ARG A 237 -3.28 -1.51 -5.56
CA ARG A 237 -3.24 -2.95 -5.27
C ARG A 237 -2.84 -3.15 -3.81
N ILE A 238 -3.45 -4.13 -3.17
CA ILE A 238 -3.19 -4.50 -1.78
C ILE A 238 -2.72 -5.95 -1.76
N ALA A 239 -1.62 -6.21 -1.06
CA ALA A 239 -1.13 -7.53 -0.71
C ALA A 239 -1.44 -7.82 0.75
N ILE A 240 -2.25 -8.85 1.00
CA ILE A 240 -2.58 -9.30 2.35
C ILE A 240 -1.56 -10.35 2.79
N MET A 241 -0.94 -10.12 3.95
CA MET A 241 0.07 -10.98 4.54
C MET A 241 -0.41 -11.66 5.82
N GLU A 242 -0.14 -12.97 5.92
CA GLU A 242 -0.40 -13.79 7.11
C GLU A 242 0.81 -14.68 7.39
N GLY A 243 1.28 -14.68 8.65
CA GLY A 243 2.33 -15.61 9.08
C GLY A 243 3.64 -15.54 8.28
N GLY A 244 3.94 -14.42 7.62
CA GLY A 244 5.10 -14.24 6.75
C GLY A 244 4.85 -14.54 5.26
N ARG A 245 3.65 -14.99 4.88
CA ARG A 245 3.27 -15.33 3.51
C ARG A 245 2.39 -14.25 2.90
N ILE A 246 2.48 -14.06 1.59
CA ILE A 246 1.44 -13.35 0.82
C ILE A 246 0.26 -14.31 0.63
N VAL A 247 -0.92 -13.91 1.08
CA VAL A 247 -2.16 -14.70 0.98
C VAL A 247 -2.90 -14.38 -0.32
N GLN A 248 -3.11 -13.10 -0.59
CA GLN A 248 -3.80 -12.62 -1.79
C GLN A 248 -3.27 -11.23 -2.17
N ILE A 249 -3.16 -10.98 -3.47
CA ILE A 249 -2.91 -9.65 -4.03
C ILE A 249 -4.05 -9.33 -4.99
N GLY A 250 -4.62 -8.14 -4.87
CA GLY A 250 -5.67 -7.69 -5.77
C GLY A 250 -5.97 -6.20 -5.60
N SER A 251 -6.86 -5.69 -6.44
CA SER A 251 -7.47 -4.38 -6.19
C SER A 251 -8.35 -4.43 -4.92
N PRO A 252 -8.64 -3.28 -4.28
CA PRO A 252 -9.60 -3.22 -3.17
C PRO A 252 -10.92 -3.93 -3.47
N GLN A 253 -11.42 -3.77 -4.70
CA GLN A 253 -12.65 -4.39 -5.18
C GLN A 253 -12.50 -5.92 -5.29
N GLU A 254 -11.42 -6.42 -5.87
CA GLU A 254 -11.18 -7.87 -6.01
C GLU A 254 -11.08 -8.56 -4.65
N LEU A 255 -10.41 -7.93 -3.68
CA LEU A 255 -10.26 -8.47 -2.34
C LEU A 255 -11.58 -8.50 -1.56
N LEU A 256 -12.45 -7.50 -1.78
CA LEU A 256 -13.77 -7.42 -1.17
C LEU A 256 -14.74 -8.45 -1.78
N CYS A 257 -14.82 -8.50 -3.12
CA CYS A 257 -15.80 -9.33 -3.83
C CYS A 257 -15.37 -10.80 -3.92
N ASN A 258 -14.08 -11.08 -4.06
CA ASN A 258 -13.51 -12.40 -4.31
C ASN A 258 -12.38 -12.74 -3.33
N PRO A 259 -12.64 -12.77 -2.00
CA PRO A 259 -11.63 -13.17 -1.03
C PRO A 259 -11.29 -14.67 -1.21
N VAL A 260 -10.00 -15.01 -1.26
CA VAL A 260 -9.56 -16.41 -1.45
C VAL A 260 -9.83 -17.32 -0.24
N ASN A 261 -9.99 -16.75 0.95
CA ASN A 261 -10.29 -17.47 2.18
C ASN A 261 -10.95 -16.56 3.23
N ASP A 262 -11.35 -17.15 4.36
CA ASP A 262 -12.00 -16.45 5.46
C ASP A 262 -11.09 -15.44 6.16
N TYR A 263 -9.78 -15.66 6.13
CA TYR A 263 -8.80 -14.70 6.67
C TYR A 263 -8.85 -13.37 5.90
N VAL A 264 -8.84 -13.41 4.57
CA VAL A 264 -9.00 -12.21 3.74
C VAL A 264 -10.36 -11.57 3.96
N ARG A 265 -11.43 -12.37 3.99
CA ARG A 265 -12.80 -11.88 4.25
C ARG A 265 -12.90 -11.12 5.58
N ALA A 266 -12.19 -11.59 6.61
CA ALA A 266 -12.23 -10.98 7.94
C ALA A 266 -11.69 -9.54 7.99
N PHE A 267 -10.77 -9.15 7.09
CA PHE A 267 -10.26 -7.76 7.04
C PHE A 267 -11.32 -6.74 6.61
N PHE A 268 -12.30 -7.19 5.82
CA PHE A 268 -13.37 -6.33 5.32
C PHE A 268 -14.62 -6.37 6.21
N LYS A 269 -14.56 -7.07 7.36
CA LYS A 269 -15.69 -7.18 8.26
C LYS A 269 -15.98 -5.83 8.94
N GLY A 270 -17.21 -5.34 8.80
CA GLY A 270 -17.65 -4.04 9.27
C GLY A 270 -17.20 -2.87 8.38
N PHE A 271 -16.58 -3.15 7.23
CA PHE A 271 -16.22 -2.12 6.26
C PHE A 271 -17.43 -1.78 5.38
N ASP A 272 -17.70 -0.49 5.21
CA ASP A 272 -18.75 -0.02 4.32
C ASP A 272 -18.37 -0.22 2.85
N ALA A 273 -18.80 -1.35 2.29
CA ALA A 273 -18.58 -1.74 0.89
C ALA A 273 -19.06 -0.68 -0.12
N SER A 274 -20.01 0.19 0.24
CA SER A 274 -20.51 1.22 -0.67
C SER A 274 -19.47 2.28 -1.06
N LYS A 275 -18.38 2.39 -0.28
CA LYS A 275 -17.23 3.26 -0.57
C LYS A 275 -16.35 2.75 -1.71
N ILE A 276 -16.38 1.45 -2.02
CA ILE A 276 -15.57 0.84 -3.09
C ILE A 276 -16.44 0.49 -4.30
N LEU A 277 -17.60 -0.11 -4.05
CA LEU A 277 -18.41 -0.72 -5.10
C LEU A 277 -19.06 0.34 -5.98
N ARG A 278 -19.16 0.03 -7.26
CA ARG A 278 -19.93 0.78 -8.25
C ARG A 278 -21.19 0.02 -8.62
N ALA A 279 -22.12 0.69 -9.29
CA ALA A 279 -23.38 0.11 -9.73
C ALA A 279 -23.17 -1.18 -10.54
N GLY A 280 -22.18 -1.18 -11.46
CA GLY A 280 -21.87 -2.34 -12.30
C GLY A 280 -21.36 -3.55 -11.52
N ASP A 281 -20.73 -3.34 -10.37
CA ASP A 281 -20.15 -4.41 -9.55
C ASP A 281 -21.21 -5.20 -8.78
N VAL A 282 -22.33 -4.54 -8.50
CA VAL A 282 -23.47 -5.11 -7.77
C VAL A 282 -24.55 -5.61 -8.72
N ALA A 283 -24.63 -5.05 -9.93
CA ALA A 283 -25.66 -5.39 -10.91
C ALA A 283 -25.67 -6.90 -11.20
N THR A 284 -26.86 -7.51 -11.12
CA THR A 284 -27.05 -8.93 -11.47
C THR A 284 -28.05 -9.09 -12.59
N ILE A 285 -27.79 -10.05 -13.47
CA ILE A 285 -28.73 -10.44 -14.52
C ILE A 285 -29.72 -11.41 -13.88
N SER A 286 -30.96 -10.94 -13.64
CA SER A 286 -32.05 -11.79 -13.15
C SER A 286 -32.99 -12.15 -14.31
N PRO A 287 -33.31 -13.45 -14.50
CA PRO A 287 -34.32 -13.88 -15.47
C PRO A 287 -35.73 -13.37 -15.15
N GLU A 288 -36.00 -13.04 -13.88
CA GLU A 288 -37.32 -12.60 -13.40
C GLU A 288 -37.62 -11.13 -13.73
N HIS A 289 -36.58 -10.36 -14.09
CA HIS A 289 -36.68 -8.95 -14.42
C HIS A 289 -35.88 -8.64 -15.70
N PRO A 290 -36.34 -9.14 -16.87
CA PRO A 290 -35.69 -8.85 -18.14
C PRO A 290 -35.71 -7.34 -18.39
N PHE A 291 -34.63 -6.83 -19.00
CA PHE A 291 -34.52 -5.43 -19.39
C PHE A 291 -35.67 -5.09 -20.36
N ASP A 292 -36.64 -4.33 -19.86
CA ASP A 292 -37.70 -3.75 -20.65
C ASP A 292 -37.25 -2.33 -21.02
N SER A 293 -37.15 -2.03 -22.31
CA SER A 293 -36.67 -0.75 -22.84
C SER A 293 -37.68 0.39 -22.63
N ASP A 294 -38.65 0.21 -21.74
CA ASP A 294 -39.66 1.19 -21.42
C ASP A 294 -39.00 2.45 -20.83
N ALA A 295 -39.05 3.54 -21.59
CA ALA A 295 -38.29 4.77 -21.37
C ALA A 295 -38.67 5.52 -20.08
N SER A 296 -39.66 5.02 -19.34
CA SER A 296 -40.15 5.59 -18.09
C SER A 296 -39.37 5.13 -16.85
N ARG A 297 -38.52 4.09 -16.96
CA ARG A 297 -37.77 3.55 -15.82
C ARG A 297 -36.39 4.23 -15.67
N PRO A 298 -35.98 4.58 -14.43
CA PRO A 298 -34.64 5.11 -14.20
C PRO A 298 -33.58 4.07 -14.59
N THR A 299 -32.49 4.54 -15.18
CA THR A 299 -31.29 3.75 -15.49
C THR A 299 -30.09 4.35 -14.76
N LEU A 300 -29.11 3.50 -14.45
CA LEU A 300 -27.87 3.89 -13.78
C LEU A 300 -26.69 3.55 -14.68
N GLN A 301 -25.67 4.40 -14.65
CA GLN A 301 -24.40 4.09 -15.28
C GLN A 301 -23.58 3.16 -14.37
N ALA A 302 -22.93 2.17 -14.97
CA ALA A 302 -22.20 1.11 -14.27
C ALA A 302 -21.02 1.63 -13.45
N ASP A 303 -20.47 2.77 -13.81
CA ASP A 303 -19.33 3.40 -13.17
C ASP A 303 -19.71 4.29 -11.97
N VAL A 304 -21.00 4.52 -11.73
CA VAL A 304 -21.47 5.38 -10.63
C VAL A 304 -21.19 4.69 -9.29
N PRO A 305 -20.63 5.41 -8.29
CA PRO A 305 -20.43 4.89 -6.94
C PRO A 305 -21.73 4.38 -6.32
N LEU A 306 -21.66 3.24 -5.62
CA LEU A 306 -22.83 2.61 -5.01
C LEU A 306 -23.52 3.55 -4.01
N GLN A 307 -22.76 4.33 -3.24
CA GLN A 307 -23.26 5.34 -2.30
C GLN A 307 -24.20 6.37 -2.94
N ASP A 308 -23.93 6.76 -4.19
CA ASP A 308 -24.69 7.81 -4.87
C ASP A 308 -26.02 7.28 -5.41
N ILE A 309 -26.13 5.97 -5.62
CA ILE A 309 -27.33 5.32 -6.15
C ILE A 309 -28.22 4.71 -5.06
N LEU A 310 -27.78 4.70 -3.79
CA LEU A 310 -28.54 4.12 -2.67
C LEU A 310 -29.96 4.70 -2.60
N HIS A 311 -30.08 6.03 -2.66
CA HIS A 311 -31.36 6.72 -2.58
C HIS A 311 -32.27 6.45 -3.79
N ILE A 312 -31.68 6.25 -4.98
CA ILE A 312 -32.40 5.94 -6.21
C ILE A 312 -33.01 4.54 -6.12
N VAL A 313 -32.19 3.54 -5.78
CA VAL A 313 -32.61 2.15 -5.66
C VAL A 313 -33.59 1.96 -4.50
N ALA A 314 -33.38 2.64 -3.37
CA ALA A 314 -34.27 2.56 -2.20
C ALA A 314 -35.68 3.10 -2.50
N ASN A 315 -35.80 4.12 -3.35
CA ASN A 315 -37.08 4.73 -3.73
C ASN A 315 -37.72 4.10 -4.98
N ALA A 316 -36.96 3.33 -5.76
CA ALA A 316 -37.48 2.69 -6.97
C ALA A 316 -38.59 1.67 -6.63
N VAL A 317 -39.64 1.62 -7.44
CA VAL A 317 -40.71 0.60 -7.31
C VAL A 317 -40.24 -0.74 -7.90
N HIS A 318 -39.41 -0.68 -8.93
CA HIS A 318 -38.87 -1.84 -9.64
C HIS A 318 -37.34 -1.84 -9.59
N PRO A 319 -36.68 -3.00 -9.82
CA PRO A 319 -35.23 -3.05 -9.98
C PRO A 319 -34.74 -2.07 -11.04
N VAL A 320 -33.65 -1.37 -10.74
CA VAL A 320 -33.09 -0.30 -11.57
C VAL A 320 -32.07 -0.91 -12.52
N ALA A 321 -32.18 -0.64 -13.82
CA ALA A 321 -31.26 -1.18 -14.82
C ALA A 321 -29.92 -0.44 -14.79
N VAL A 322 -28.82 -1.19 -14.95
CA VAL A 322 -27.46 -0.67 -14.99
C VAL A 322 -26.89 -0.88 -16.38
N LEU A 323 -26.40 0.20 -16.99
CA LEU A 323 -25.81 0.24 -18.34
C LEU A 323 -24.34 0.65 -18.24
N ASP A 324 -23.47 0.14 -19.10
CA ASP A 324 -22.12 0.71 -19.25
C ASP A 324 -22.12 1.99 -20.11
N GLY A 325 -20.96 2.62 -20.24
CA GLY A 325 -20.79 3.85 -21.03
C GLY A 325 -21.08 3.70 -22.54
N GLN A 326 -21.27 2.47 -23.04
CA GLN A 326 -21.72 2.20 -24.40
C GLN A 326 -23.24 1.92 -24.49
N GLY A 327 -23.95 2.00 -23.36
CA GLY A 327 -25.37 1.70 -23.24
C GLY A 327 -25.67 0.19 -23.14
N VAL A 328 -24.66 -0.66 -22.94
CA VAL A 328 -24.86 -2.11 -22.84
C VAL A 328 -25.34 -2.46 -21.44
N PHE A 329 -26.43 -3.23 -21.37
CA PHE A 329 -27.01 -3.70 -20.13
C PHE A 329 -26.07 -4.65 -19.37
N LYS A 330 -25.77 -4.31 -18.11
CA LYS A 330 -24.95 -5.10 -17.19
C LYS A 330 -25.77 -5.88 -16.17
N GLY A 331 -27.02 -5.51 -15.95
CA GLY A 331 -27.91 -6.14 -14.98
C GLY A 331 -28.87 -5.16 -14.34
N THR A 332 -29.57 -5.62 -13.30
CA THR A 332 -30.41 -4.76 -12.47
C THR A 332 -29.92 -4.77 -11.02
N ILE A 333 -30.25 -3.70 -10.30
CA ILE A 333 -30.08 -3.62 -8.85
C ILE A 333 -31.46 -3.50 -8.21
N SER A 334 -31.80 -4.48 -7.37
CA SER A 334 -33.01 -4.46 -6.55
C SER A 334 -32.71 -4.01 -5.12
N LYS A 335 -33.75 -3.63 -4.37
CA LYS A 335 -33.61 -3.30 -2.94
C LYS A 335 -33.06 -4.47 -2.12
N SER A 336 -33.52 -5.69 -2.40
CA SER A 336 -33.06 -6.89 -1.70
C SER A 336 -31.58 -7.16 -1.99
N LEU A 337 -31.14 -7.02 -3.23
CA LEU A 337 -29.74 -7.18 -3.63
C LEU A 337 -28.85 -6.12 -2.97
N LEU A 338 -29.31 -4.87 -2.92
CA LEU A 338 -28.62 -3.79 -2.23
C LEU A 338 -28.42 -4.10 -0.75
N LEU A 339 -29.47 -4.50 -0.04
CA LEU A 339 -29.42 -4.86 1.39
C LEU A 339 -28.55 -6.10 1.66
N GLN A 340 -28.58 -7.10 0.77
CA GLN A 340 -27.70 -8.27 0.89
C GLN A 340 -26.22 -7.91 0.69
N THR A 341 -25.94 -6.98 -0.24
CA THR A 341 -24.58 -6.51 -0.51
C THR A 341 -24.04 -5.72 0.67
N MET A 342 -24.87 -4.85 1.26
CA MET A 342 -24.49 -4.06 2.45
C MET A 342 -24.37 -4.91 3.72
N SER A 343 -25.08 -6.03 3.83
CA SER A 343 -25.03 -6.90 5.02
C SER A 343 -23.93 -7.97 4.97
N ARG A 344 -23.30 -8.19 3.80
CA ARG A 344 -22.23 -9.18 3.60
C ARG A 344 -20.88 -8.77 4.16
N HIS A 345 -20.66 -7.49 4.42
CA HIS A 345 -19.36 -6.91 4.76
C HIS A 345 -19.41 -6.23 6.11
#